data_AF-A0A842Q555-F1
#
_entry.id   AF-A0A842Q555-F1
#
_cell.length_a   1.000
_cell.length_b   1.000
_cell.length_c   1.000
_cell.angle_alpha   90.00
_cell.angle_beta   90.00
_cell.angle_gamma   90.00
#
_symmetry.space_group_name_H-M   'P 1'
#
loop_
_entity.id
_entity.type
_entity.pdbx_description
1 polymer ?
#
loop_
_entity_poly.entity_id
_entity_poly.type
_entity_poly.pdbx_seq_one_letter_code
_entity_poly.pdbx_strand_id
1 'polypeptide(L)'
;IKGMNLMYESVENRKLCCEIRKVHPLNRALSKLDGWITGLRREQAITRANIYKLEIDSSHGNIVKINPLADWTNEMIWDYIHKNNVPYNKLHDSGYPSIGCEPCTRAVHRGEDPRAGRWWWENATQKECGLHWDPTKKYQK
;
A
#
# COMPACT_ATOMS: atom_id res chain seq x y z
N ILE A 1 -6.19 8.33 26.84
CA ILE A 1 -6.44 7.17 25.95
C ILE A 1 -6.82 7.75 24.58
N LYS A 2 -6.11 7.41 23.49
CA LYS A 2 -6.48 7.90 22.14
C LYS A 2 -7.67 7.06 21.64
N GLY A 3 -8.73 7.72 21.17
CA GLY A 3 -10.00 7.07 20.78
C GLY A 3 -9.92 6.30 19.46
N MET A 4 -11.06 5.74 19.02
CA MET A 4 -11.15 4.97 17.77
C MET A 4 -10.77 5.77 16.51
N ASN A 5 -10.99 7.09 16.56
CA ASN A 5 -10.84 8.02 15.44
C ASN A 5 -9.54 8.83 15.48
N LEU A 6 -8.53 8.39 16.27
CA LEU A 6 -7.29 9.14 16.47
C LEU A 6 -6.56 9.53 15.18
N MET A 7 -6.75 8.77 14.09
CA MET A 7 -6.07 8.99 12.81
C MET A 7 -6.44 10.33 12.13
N TYR A 8 -7.55 10.95 12.53
CA TYR A 8 -7.94 12.27 12.02
C TYR A 8 -7.32 13.42 12.81
N GLU A 9 -6.79 13.16 14.01
CA GLU A 9 -6.25 14.21 14.88
C GLU A 9 -4.85 14.67 14.46
N SER A 10 -4.01 13.75 13.96
CA SER A 10 -2.67 14.09 13.46
C SER A 10 -2.07 12.98 12.59
N VAL A 11 -1.05 13.33 11.79
CA VAL A 11 -0.29 12.38 10.96
C VAL A 11 0.38 11.32 11.85
N GLU A 12 0.91 11.73 13.00
CA GLU A 12 1.55 10.85 14.00
C GLU A 12 0.55 9.83 14.54
N ASN A 13 -0.66 10.26 14.88
CA ASN A 13 -1.72 9.36 15.33
C ASN A 13 -2.16 8.39 14.24
N ARG A 14 -2.20 8.85 12.98
CA ARG A 14 -2.45 7.97 11.84
C ARG A 14 -1.32 6.96 11.62
N LYS A 15 -0.05 7.35 11.82
CA LYS A 15 1.11 6.43 11.80
C LYS A 15 0.98 5.38 12.89
N LEU A 16 0.70 5.81 14.13
CA LEU A 16 0.51 4.94 15.29
C LEU A 16 -0.63 3.93 15.08
N CYS A 17 -1.76 4.39 14.51
CA CYS A 17 -2.86 3.51 14.15
C CYS A 17 -2.42 2.43 13.14
N CYS A 18 -1.67 2.81 12.10
CA CYS A 18 -1.13 1.86 11.12
C CYS A 18 -0.08 0.93 11.74
N GLU A 19 0.77 1.43 12.62
CA GLU A 19 1.81 0.67 13.31
C GLU A 19 1.17 -0.46 14.13
N ILE A 20 0.22 -0.12 15.01
CA ILE A 20 -0.44 -1.08 15.88
C ILE A 20 -1.31 -2.06 15.08
N ARG A 21 -2.10 -1.57 14.12
CA ARG A 21 -3.13 -2.39 13.45
C ARG A 21 -2.65 -3.09 12.18
N LYS A 22 -1.52 -2.68 11.60
CA LYS A 22 -1.01 -3.23 10.33
C LYS A 22 0.41 -3.73 10.44
N VAL A 23 1.34 -2.91 10.94
CA VAL A 23 2.77 -3.24 10.97
C VAL A 23 3.05 -4.31 12.02
N HIS A 24 2.62 -4.15 13.27
CA HIS A 24 2.86 -5.15 14.31
C HIS A 24 2.29 -6.54 13.95
N PRO A 25 1.03 -6.68 13.46
CA PRO A 25 0.52 -7.96 13.02
C PRO A 25 1.29 -8.55 11.84
N LEU A 26 1.68 -7.72 10.87
CA LEU A 26 2.50 -8.17 9.74
C LEU A 26 3.84 -8.71 10.23
N ASN A 27 4.56 -7.98 11.08
CA ASN A 27 5.86 -8.39 11.60
C ASN A 27 5.77 -9.74 12.34
N ARG A 28 4.73 -9.93 13.15
CA ARG A 28 4.49 -11.21 13.84
C ARG A 28 4.19 -12.36 12.89
N ALA A 29 3.53 -12.10 11.76
CA ALA A 29 3.25 -13.12 10.75
C ALA A 29 4.51 -13.47 9.96
N LEU A 30 5.27 -12.46 9.52
CA LEU A 30 6.48 -12.63 8.72
C LEU A 30 7.66 -13.22 9.49
N SER A 31 7.73 -13.05 10.81
CA SER A 31 8.85 -13.58 11.62
C SER A 31 9.00 -15.11 11.62
N LYS A 32 8.10 -15.83 10.95
CA LYS A 32 8.06 -17.29 10.84
C LYS A 32 8.22 -17.79 9.40
N LEU A 33 8.51 -16.89 8.46
CA LEU A 33 8.53 -17.19 7.03
C LEU A 33 9.90 -16.83 6.46
N ASP A 34 10.30 -17.52 5.39
CA ASP A 34 11.54 -17.21 4.65
C ASP A 34 11.31 -16.23 3.50
N GLY A 35 10.04 -15.92 3.20
CA GLY A 35 9.70 -14.95 2.17
C GLY A 35 8.20 -14.67 2.04
N TRP A 36 7.88 -13.66 1.25
CA TRP A 36 6.52 -13.19 1.02
C TRP A 36 6.34 -12.53 -0.35
N ILE A 37 5.12 -12.59 -0.86
CA ILE A 37 4.74 -12.03 -2.16
C ILE A 37 3.87 -10.79 -1.91
N THR A 38 4.14 -9.70 -2.64
CA THR A 38 3.30 -8.49 -2.57
C THR A 38 2.82 -8.05 -3.96
N GLY A 39 1.67 -7.36 -3.98
CA GLY A 39 1.10 -6.78 -5.20
C GLY A 39 1.62 -5.38 -5.53
N LEU A 40 2.85 -5.03 -5.12
CA LEU A 40 3.44 -3.72 -5.39
C LEU A 40 3.73 -3.55 -6.89
N ARG A 41 3.42 -2.37 -7.42
CA ARG A 41 3.71 -1.97 -8.80
C ARG A 41 4.34 -0.57 -8.84
N ARG A 42 5.26 -0.34 -9.78
CA ARG A 42 5.99 0.94 -9.91
C ARG A 42 5.09 2.12 -10.24
N GLU A 43 4.06 1.89 -11.06
CA GLU A 43 3.10 2.92 -11.48
C GLU A 43 2.24 3.45 -10.32
N GLN A 44 2.12 2.71 -9.21
CA GLN A 44 1.16 3.06 -8.15
C GLN A 44 1.55 4.30 -7.35
N ALA A 45 2.83 4.65 -7.24
CA ALA A 45 3.29 5.84 -6.52
C ALA A 45 4.74 6.16 -6.88
N ILE A 46 5.12 7.43 -6.77
CA ILE A 46 6.50 7.90 -7.02
C ILE A 46 7.51 7.15 -6.15
N THR A 47 7.17 6.91 -4.89
CA THR A 47 7.99 6.15 -3.91
C THR A 47 8.25 4.69 -4.32
N ARG A 48 7.53 4.18 -5.33
CA ARG A 48 7.57 2.79 -5.79
C ARG A 48 8.29 2.61 -7.11
N ALA A 49 8.74 3.69 -7.75
CA ALA A 49 9.39 3.65 -9.05
C ALA A 49 10.59 2.66 -9.09
N ASN A 50 11.29 2.50 -7.96
CA ASN A 50 12.51 1.70 -7.85
C ASN A 50 12.30 0.32 -7.22
N ILE A 51 11.07 -0.19 -7.10
CA ILE A 51 10.81 -1.53 -6.57
C ILE A 51 11.37 -2.59 -7.53
N TYR A 52 12.12 -3.56 -7.00
CA TYR A 52 12.58 -4.73 -7.75
C TYR A 52 11.57 -5.87 -7.71
N LYS A 53 11.60 -6.76 -8.71
CA LYS A 53 10.77 -7.99 -8.71
C LYS A 53 11.17 -8.96 -7.60
N LEU A 54 12.45 -8.96 -7.22
CA LEU A 54 13.02 -9.74 -6.12
C LEU A 54 13.86 -8.81 -5.25
N GLU A 55 13.62 -8.84 -3.95
CA GLU A 55 14.31 -8.03 -2.95
C GLU A 55 14.61 -8.87 -1.71
N ILE A 56 15.66 -8.50 -0.98
CA ILE A 56 15.82 -8.92 0.42
C ILE A 56 15.16 -7.87 1.30
N ASP A 57 14.28 -8.31 2.19
CA ASP A 57 13.58 -7.45 3.13
C ASP A 57 14.30 -7.43 4.48
N SER A 58 15.26 -6.53 4.60
CA SER A 58 16.03 -6.33 5.84
C SER A 58 15.15 -5.91 7.02
N SER A 59 14.00 -5.28 6.76
CA SER A 59 13.08 -4.84 7.82
C SER A 59 12.32 -6.00 8.48
N HIS A 60 12.33 -7.18 7.84
CA HIS A 60 11.64 -8.39 8.32
C HIS A 60 12.58 -9.59 8.46
N GLY A 61 13.84 -9.37 8.86
CA GLY A 61 14.78 -10.46 9.13
C GLY A 61 15.49 -11.01 7.90
N ASN A 62 15.65 -10.20 6.85
CA ASN A 62 16.29 -10.57 5.58
C ASN A 62 15.56 -11.67 4.79
N ILE A 63 14.24 -11.74 4.93
CA ILE A 63 13.41 -12.68 4.15
C ILE A 63 13.31 -12.24 2.69
N VAL A 64 12.98 -13.16 1.79
CA VAL A 64 12.81 -12.87 0.37
C VAL A 64 11.47 -12.16 0.13
N LYS A 65 11.48 -11.01 -0.53
CA LYS A 65 10.27 -10.30 -0.96
C LYS A 65 10.14 -10.35 -2.48
N ILE A 66 9.00 -10.85 -2.95
CA ILE A 66 8.71 -11.03 -4.37
C ILE A 66 7.58 -10.09 -4.80
N ASN A 67 7.83 -9.29 -5.83
CA ASN A 67 6.88 -8.34 -6.40
C ASN A 67 6.63 -8.69 -7.88
N PRO A 68 5.85 -9.74 -8.18
CA PRO A 68 5.72 -10.28 -9.54
C PRO A 68 5.10 -9.29 -10.52
N LEU A 69 4.30 -8.35 -10.01
CA LEU A 69 3.57 -7.35 -10.78
C LEU A 69 4.30 -5.99 -10.82
N ALA A 70 5.60 -5.94 -10.45
CA ALA A 70 6.32 -4.67 -10.29
C ALA A 70 6.28 -3.78 -11.55
N ASP A 71 6.29 -4.38 -12.73
CA ASP A 71 6.27 -3.74 -14.04
C ASP A 71 4.88 -3.72 -14.72
N TRP A 72 3.84 -4.22 -14.05
CA TRP A 72 2.50 -4.22 -14.62
C TRP A 72 1.85 -2.84 -14.51
N THR A 73 1.27 -2.39 -15.61
CA THR A 73 0.43 -1.20 -15.65
C THR A 73 -0.97 -1.50 -15.09
N ASN A 74 -1.74 -0.46 -14.78
CA ASN A 74 -3.12 -0.59 -14.36
C ASN A 74 -3.99 -1.26 -15.44
N GLU A 75 -3.74 -0.96 -16.70
CA GLU A 75 -4.42 -1.59 -17.84
C GLU A 75 -4.17 -3.11 -17.86
N MET A 76 -2.90 -3.54 -17.77
CA MET A 76 -2.55 -4.96 -17.72
C MET A 76 -3.25 -5.72 -16.59
N ILE A 77 -3.42 -5.07 -15.42
CA ILE A 77 -4.13 -5.65 -14.28
C ILE A 77 -5.60 -5.87 -14.60
N TRP A 78 -6.29 -4.86 -15.13
CA TRP A 78 -7.71 -4.96 -15.46
C TRP A 78 -7.97 -5.92 -16.62
N ASP A 79 -7.12 -5.89 -17.64
CA ASP A 79 -7.16 -6.86 -18.74
C ASP A 79 -7.05 -8.29 -18.23
N TYR A 80 -6.10 -8.55 -17.32
CA TYR A 80 -5.93 -9.87 -16.74
C TYR A 80 -7.14 -10.28 -15.89
N ILE A 81 -7.66 -9.37 -15.07
CA ILE A 81 -8.85 -9.61 -14.23
C ILE A 81 -10.03 -10.02 -15.10
N HIS A 82 -10.34 -9.24 -16.15
CA HIS A 82 -11.48 -9.50 -17.03
C HIS A 82 -11.27 -10.74 -17.89
N LYS A 83 -10.10 -10.89 -18.52
CA LYS A 83 -9.79 -12.06 -19.37
C LYS A 83 -9.88 -13.38 -18.63
N ASN A 84 -9.51 -13.39 -17.35
CA ASN A 84 -9.45 -14.61 -16.53
C ASN A 84 -10.61 -14.72 -15.53
N ASN A 85 -11.61 -13.84 -15.60
CA ASN A 85 -12.75 -13.80 -14.67
C ASN A 85 -12.33 -13.81 -13.19
N VAL A 86 -11.27 -13.07 -12.85
CA VAL A 86 -10.79 -12.96 -11.46
C VAL A 86 -11.80 -12.14 -10.66
N PRO A 87 -12.31 -12.63 -9.52
CA PRO A 87 -13.14 -11.81 -8.66
C PRO A 87 -12.37 -10.59 -8.15
N TYR A 88 -12.95 -9.40 -8.27
CA TYR A 88 -12.39 -8.16 -7.73
C TYR A 88 -13.37 -7.48 -6.78
N ASN A 89 -12.89 -6.50 -6.02
CA ASN A 89 -13.72 -5.79 -5.05
C ASN A 89 -14.68 -4.83 -5.77
N LYS A 90 -16.00 -4.98 -5.54
CA LYS A 90 -17.06 -4.14 -6.13
C LYS A 90 -16.91 -2.64 -5.88
N LEU A 91 -16.14 -2.24 -4.86
CA LEU A 91 -15.83 -0.82 -4.62
C LEU A 91 -15.05 -0.20 -5.79
N HIS A 92 -14.32 -0.99 -6.60
CA HIS A 92 -13.70 -0.47 -7.82
C HIS A 92 -14.75 0.10 -8.79
N ASP A 93 -15.92 -0.52 -8.89
CA ASP A 93 -17.04 -0.03 -9.72
C ASP A 93 -17.69 1.22 -9.13
N SER A 94 -17.44 1.50 -7.84
CA SER A 94 -17.95 2.66 -7.09
C SER A 94 -16.91 3.77 -6.93
N GLY A 95 -15.87 3.78 -7.78
CA GLY A 95 -14.88 4.86 -7.81
C GLY A 95 -13.75 4.73 -6.78
N TYR A 96 -13.47 3.52 -6.27
CA TYR A 96 -12.35 3.26 -5.36
C TYR A 96 -11.17 2.57 -6.08
N PRO A 97 -10.31 3.28 -6.81
CA PRO A 97 -9.15 2.67 -7.49
C PRO A 97 -8.05 2.20 -6.52
N SER A 98 -7.96 2.76 -5.31
CA SER A 98 -7.04 2.33 -4.26
C SER A 98 -7.79 2.12 -2.95
N ILE A 99 -7.86 0.87 -2.49
CA ILE A 99 -8.66 0.48 -1.33
C ILE A 99 -7.74 0.27 -0.11
N GLY A 100 -8.16 0.78 1.06
CA GLY A 100 -7.50 0.62 2.34
C GLY A 100 -8.48 0.29 3.47
N CYS A 101 -8.21 0.80 4.67
CA CYS A 101 -9.21 0.74 5.75
C CYS A 101 -10.35 1.70 5.43
N GLU A 102 -11.57 1.33 5.80
CA GLU A 102 -12.78 2.15 5.65
C GLU A 102 -12.58 3.62 6.07
N PRO A 103 -12.09 3.96 7.28
CA PRO A 103 -11.99 5.36 7.70
C PRO A 103 -10.91 6.15 6.95
N CYS A 104 -9.98 5.46 6.26
CA CYS A 104 -8.82 6.06 5.62
C CYS A 104 -8.88 6.00 4.08
N THR A 105 -10.05 5.72 3.52
CA THR A 105 -10.26 5.52 2.07
C THR A 105 -11.58 6.15 1.63
N ARG A 106 -11.56 6.96 0.57
CA ARG A 106 -12.76 7.45 -0.15
C ARG A 106 -12.71 7.12 -1.63
N ALA A 107 -13.86 7.21 -2.29
CA ALA A 107 -13.92 7.23 -3.76
C ALA A 107 -13.25 8.49 -4.32
N VAL A 108 -12.67 8.40 -5.51
CA VAL A 108 -12.04 9.52 -6.21
C VAL A 108 -12.90 9.99 -7.38
N HIS A 109 -12.82 11.27 -7.71
CA HIS A 109 -13.45 11.83 -8.91
C HIS A 109 -12.65 11.46 -10.16
N ARG A 110 -13.32 11.53 -11.31
CA ARG A 110 -12.67 11.31 -12.61
C ARG A 110 -11.55 12.34 -12.81
N GLY A 111 -10.35 11.85 -13.13
CA GLY A 111 -9.16 12.69 -13.32
C GLY A 111 -8.36 13.00 -12.05
N GLU A 112 -8.87 12.65 -10.86
CA GLU A 112 -8.03 12.63 -9.66
C GLU A 112 -6.97 11.52 -9.75
N ASP A 113 -5.85 11.72 -9.04
CA ASP A 113 -4.86 10.67 -8.82
C ASP A 113 -5.53 9.41 -8.22
N PRO A 114 -5.24 8.19 -8.72
CA PRO A 114 -5.86 6.95 -8.22
C PRO A 114 -5.65 6.68 -6.72
N ARG A 115 -4.70 7.34 -6.07
CA ARG A 115 -4.46 7.27 -4.62
C ARG A 115 -4.91 8.51 -3.86
N ALA A 116 -5.49 9.52 -4.50
CA ALA A 116 -6.04 10.71 -3.85
C ALA A 116 -7.03 10.35 -2.73
N GLY A 117 -7.75 9.24 -2.89
CA GLY A 117 -8.70 8.73 -1.90
C GLY A 117 -8.08 8.19 -0.62
N ARG A 118 -6.76 8.00 -0.56
CA ARG A 118 -6.03 7.50 0.62
C ARG A 118 -5.58 8.66 1.50
N TRP A 119 -5.91 8.60 2.79
CA TRP A 119 -5.59 9.68 3.75
C TRP A 119 -5.91 11.06 3.16
N TRP A 120 -7.15 11.21 2.66
CA TRP A 120 -7.57 12.37 1.86
C TRP A 120 -7.42 13.72 2.57
N TRP A 121 -7.27 13.72 3.91
CA TRP A 121 -7.06 14.92 4.73
C TRP A 121 -5.61 15.37 4.80
N GLU A 122 -4.68 14.47 4.48
CA GLU A 122 -3.25 14.73 4.58
C GLU A 122 -2.71 15.27 3.25
N ASN A 123 -1.64 16.05 3.33
CA ASN A 123 -0.91 16.53 2.15
C ASN A 123 -0.37 15.36 1.32
N ALA A 124 -0.47 15.48 -0.01
CA ALA A 124 -0.16 14.41 -0.96
C ALA A 124 1.29 13.87 -0.85
N THR A 125 2.24 14.70 -0.42
CA THR A 125 3.67 14.35 -0.33
C THR A 125 4.02 13.36 0.78
N GLN A 126 3.10 13.03 1.69
CA GLN A 126 3.36 12.16 2.85
C GLN A 126 2.59 10.83 2.83
N LYS A 127 1.94 10.48 1.72
CA LYS A 127 0.95 9.39 1.62
C LYS A 127 1.56 8.02 1.35
N GLU A 128 2.46 7.56 2.23
CA GLU A 128 2.90 6.15 2.23
C GLU A 128 2.48 5.34 3.45
N CYS A 129 2.21 4.06 3.17
CA CYS A 129 1.87 3.08 4.19
C CYS A 129 3.16 2.55 4.82
N GLY A 130 3.18 2.40 6.15
CA GLY A 130 4.32 1.81 6.87
C GLY A 130 4.59 0.33 6.54
N LEU A 131 3.70 -0.37 5.82
CA LEU A 131 3.87 -1.80 5.47
C LEU A 131 5.06 -2.10 4.55
N HIS A 132 5.53 -1.11 3.80
CA HIS A 132 6.62 -1.28 2.83
C HIS A 132 7.71 -0.23 3.03
N TRP A 133 7.65 0.48 4.15
CA TRP A 133 8.64 1.48 4.48
C TRP A 133 9.89 0.78 5.00
N ASP A 134 10.97 0.91 4.25
CA ASP A 134 12.30 0.55 4.70
C ASP A 134 13.05 1.85 5.05
N PRO A 135 13.33 2.11 6.34
CA PRO A 135 14.06 3.32 6.76
C PRO A 135 15.52 3.33 6.27
N THR A 136 16.05 2.19 5.81
CA THR A 136 17.42 2.05 5.31
C THR A 136 17.52 2.27 3.79
N LYS A 137 16.39 2.17 3.05
CA LYS A 137 16.36 2.48 1.61
C LYS A 137 16.39 4.00 1.40
N LYS A 138 17.54 4.51 0.99
CA LYS A 138 17.65 5.86 0.41
C LYS A 138 16.99 5.82 -0.98
N TYR A 139 15.73 6.24 -1.07
CA TYR A 139 15.09 6.51 -2.35
C TYR A 139 15.84 7.69 -3.00
N GLN A 140 16.59 7.41 -4.07
CA GLN A 140 17.26 8.44 -4.84
C GLN A 140 16.19 9.38 -5.43
N LYS A 141 16.40 10.69 -5.23
CA LYS A 141 15.60 11.76 -5.84
C LYS A 141 15.76 11.73 -7.35
#